data_AF-A0A971GMW5-F1
#
_entry.id   AF-A0A971GMW5-F1
#
_cell.length_a   1.000
_cell.length_b   1.000
_cell.length_c   1.000
_cell.angle_alpha   90.00
_cell.angle_beta   90.00
_cell.angle_gamma   90.00
#
_symmetry.space_group_name_H-M   'P 1'
#
loop_
_entity.id
_entity.type
_entity.pdbx_description
1 polymer ?
#
loop_
_entity_poly.entity_id
_entity_poly.type
_entity_poly.pdbx_seq_one_letter_code
_entity_poly.pdbx_strand_id
1 'polypeptide(L)'
;MRKLLPLLLSVAAFSLLSADTVRDVKAVIPSYISDNHGSGFYFLSDTLDWNRQYTLLLFDAHSDSRSVIDSDYIRENLADTRMGDRSPLYNRLRKNSVIQCFNWIEPLIPHPVTKVIWIPSDKLGRNEKIKKCEEIKKLINADLDYSDRKIKDLSVHYQVMSFEELKKYDFSGSPVICSIDLDYFTAKSEDQSSAEITRIFELVTMKNLHCITVALSRPYLASDAEADYLLCNTLLHLFAIVNASIEMDLLRPSETDRSDLAIKYAKEKKRVCYFDLKKSSTLLSTLLLNNLHRIKIRSEKGRWAAIISSWESSTKKIRLKVTSNGSNKKPRKKNIHDFISGQKYSITALNTDGQSNISWYTFRPQFSSYNISPGNFFAANDPSVIYFKPVKISNLLPGRSVNSEDLARYFNPDNSCGAVHLFCIVTDNNNSYISEKIIITQRLDDTYTGFLTEQMNLPYIFGGTLLRIDDQYSADLLYGAECSTFLIYGKRASGKKLLYGDPSRLLDQSRVLYKHVTFKKGIACYGKSPVQINAGIVKNGLILHFGLHVAALYTDNEPYGILDDNDLVIHQLEGYPEIIPLLKLRKNRSLNYITTFK
;
A
#
# COMPACT_ATOMS: atom_id res chain seq x y z
N MET A 1 32.27 -25.41 35.07
CA MET A 1 32.31 -23.94 35.29
C MET A 1 32.94 -23.33 34.05
N ARG A 2 32.37 -22.43 33.24
CA ARG A 2 31.17 -21.59 33.28
C ARG A 2 30.53 -21.63 31.87
N LYS A 3 29.24 -21.97 31.80
CA LYS A 3 28.30 -21.57 30.74
C LYS A 3 27.29 -20.66 31.44
N LEU A 4 27.19 -19.38 31.04
CA LEU A 4 26.06 -18.47 31.32
C LEU A 4 26.40 -17.07 30.77
N LEU A 5 26.00 -16.81 29.52
CA LEU A 5 25.57 -15.51 28.96
C LEU A 5 25.35 -15.77 27.45
N PRO A 6 24.09 -15.89 26.98
CA PRO A 6 23.28 -14.70 26.73
C PRO A 6 21.79 -14.96 27.03
N LEU A 7 21.27 -14.42 28.15
CA LEU A 7 19.82 -14.47 28.44
C LEU A 7 19.28 -13.16 29.03
N LEU A 8 19.98 -12.03 28.85
CA LEU A 8 19.61 -10.77 29.52
C LEU A 8 19.49 -9.55 28.60
N LEU A 9 19.45 -9.73 27.27
CA LEU A 9 19.37 -8.60 26.32
C LEU A 9 18.03 -8.47 25.57
N SER A 10 16.99 -9.23 25.93
CA SER A 10 15.67 -9.15 25.26
C SER A 10 14.50 -8.68 26.14
N VAL A 11 14.74 -8.24 27.38
CA VAL A 11 13.68 -7.87 28.33
C VAL A 11 13.54 -6.35 28.55
N ALA A 12 14.37 -5.51 27.93
CA ALA A 12 14.40 -4.06 28.20
C ALA A 12 14.25 -3.15 26.97
N ALA A 13 13.35 -3.48 26.02
CA ALA A 13 13.13 -2.64 24.83
C ALA A 13 11.72 -2.04 24.69
N PHE A 14 10.79 -2.25 25.63
CA PHE A 14 9.39 -1.81 25.46
C PHE A 14 8.80 -0.92 26.55
N SER A 15 9.62 -0.32 27.42
CA SER A 15 9.16 0.60 28.48
C SER A 15 9.65 2.05 28.35
N LEU A 16 10.13 2.48 27.18
CA LEU A 16 10.44 3.89 26.88
C LEU A 16 9.69 4.36 25.62
N LEU A 17 8.37 4.50 25.76
CA LEU A 17 7.59 5.49 25.03
C LEU A 17 7.40 6.69 25.97
N SER A 18 8.51 7.34 26.33
CA SER A 18 8.45 8.74 26.74
C SER A 18 8.31 9.57 25.48
N ALA A 19 7.37 10.51 25.52
CA ALA A 19 7.21 11.59 24.55
C ALA A 19 8.58 12.21 24.19
N ASP A 20 8.70 12.71 22.96
CA ASP A 20 9.86 13.45 22.40
C ASP A 20 10.96 12.66 21.68
N THR A 21 10.61 11.55 21.03
CA THR A 21 11.24 11.22 19.74
C THR A 21 10.15 10.80 18.77
N VAL A 22 9.92 11.60 17.73
CA VAL A 22 9.10 11.21 16.57
C VAL A 22 9.83 10.05 15.88
N ARG A 23 9.61 8.84 16.39
CA ARG A 23 10.09 7.60 15.78
C ARG A 23 9.28 7.38 14.51
N ASP A 24 9.88 7.82 13.42
CA ASP A 24 9.55 7.57 12.03
C ASP A 24 8.67 6.33 11.81
N VAL A 25 7.36 6.56 11.78
CA VAL A 25 6.36 5.52 11.64
C VAL A 25 6.28 5.18 10.15
N LYS A 26 6.89 4.06 9.72
CA LYS A 26 6.75 3.50 8.36
C LYS A 26 5.33 3.02 8.03
N ALA A 27 4.35 3.26 8.90
CA ALA A 27 2.98 2.78 8.73
C ALA A 27 2.26 3.42 7.54
N VAL A 28 2.75 4.54 7.02
CA VAL A 28 2.12 5.27 5.92
C VAL A 28 3.17 5.60 4.87
N ILE A 29 2.80 5.44 3.59
CA ILE A 29 3.58 5.87 2.43
C ILE A 29 2.98 7.18 1.91
N PRO A 30 3.62 8.33 2.11
CA PRO A 30 3.24 9.58 1.45
C PRO A 30 3.25 9.42 -0.06
N SER A 31 2.15 9.82 -0.69
CA SER A 31 1.95 9.73 -2.13
C SER A 31 1.36 11.04 -2.65
N TYR A 32 1.96 11.62 -3.67
CA TYR A 32 1.52 12.91 -4.22
C TYR A 32 1.27 12.84 -5.71
N ILE A 33 0.22 13.51 -6.17
CA ILE A 33 -0.17 13.56 -7.58
C ILE A 33 -0.39 15.01 -7.99
N SER A 34 0.24 15.41 -9.09
CA SER A 34 0.15 16.76 -9.64
C SER A 34 0.12 16.76 -11.16
N ASP A 35 -0.38 17.86 -11.73
CA ASP A 35 -0.38 18.04 -13.19
C ASP A 35 1.03 18.29 -13.74
N ASN A 36 1.90 18.96 -12.97
CA ASN A 36 3.25 19.34 -13.40
C ASN A 36 4.31 18.76 -12.46
N HIS A 37 5.36 18.16 -13.03
CA HIS A 37 6.42 17.47 -12.29
C HIS A 37 7.19 18.33 -11.29
N GLY A 38 7.37 19.62 -11.59
CA GLY A 38 8.01 20.56 -10.68
C GLY A 38 7.24 20.78 -9.38
N SER A 39 5.95 20.41 -9.33
CA SER A 39 5.19 20.41 -8.08
C SER A 39 5.69 19.37 -7.07
N GLY A 40 6.34 18.30 -7.56
CA GLY A 40 6.95 17.27 -6.73
C GLY A 40 8.01 17.83 -5.79
N PHE A 41 8.78 18.84 -6.21
CA PHE A 41 9.76 19.52 -5.36
C PHE A 41 9.15 20.07 -4.07
N TYR A 42 8.01 20.76 -4.14
CA TYR A 42 7.40 21.36 -2.96
C TYR A 42 6.86 20.29 -1.99
N PHE A 43 6.31 19.21 -2.54
CA PHE A 43 5.84 18.09 -1.72
C PHE A 43 7.01 17.36 -1.06
N LEU A 44 8.06 17.04 -1.79
CA LEU A 44 9.24 16.36 -1.26
C LEU A 44 9.98 17.24 -0.25
N SER A 45 10.11 18.54 -0.52
CA SER A 45 10.72 19.47 0.44
C SER A 45 10.03 19.40 1.80
N ASP A 46 8.69 19.35 1.83
CA ASP A 46 7.89 19.23 3.06
C ASP A 46 7.89 17.84 3.69
N THR A 47 8.05 16.78 2.88
CA THR A 47 7.84 15.40 3.31
C THR A 47 9.14 14.74 3.78
N LEU A 48 10.27 15.08 3.18
CA LEU A 48 11.55 14.44 3.48
C LEU A 48 12.13 14.93 4.80
N ASP A 49 12.72 14.02 5.57
CA ASP A 49 13.58 14.35 6.70
C ASP A 49 14.93 14.82 6.17
N TRP A 50 15.17 16.12 6.24
CA TRP A 50 16.41 16.73 5.79
C TRP A 50 17.63 16.29 6.62
N ASN A 51 17.51 15.48 7.68
CA ASN A 51 18.69 14.88 8.32
C ASN A 51 19.10 13.54 7.72
N ARG A 52 18.36 13.05 6.70
CA ARG A 52 18.59 11.75 6.06
C ARG A 52 19.05 11.89 4.63
N GLN A 53 19.53 10.76 4.11
CA GLN A 53 19.97 10.63 2.73
C GLN A 53 19.04 9.70 1.98
N TYR A 54 18.63 10.11 0.79
CA TYR A 54 17.67 9.38 -0.05
C TYR A 54 18.25 9.08 -1.43
N THR A 55 17.79 7.97 -2.00
CA THR A 55 17.92 7.69 -3.43
C THR A 55 16.59 8.00 -4.13
N LEU A 56 16.61 8.85 -5.15
CA LEU A 56 15.46 9.14 -6.01
C LEU A 56 15.47 8.23 -7.24
N LEU A 57 14.40 7.47 -7.45
CA LEU A 57 14.12 6.78 -8.71
C LEU A 57 13.23 7.70 -9.55
N LEU A 58 13.67 8.00 -10.76
CA LEU A 58 12.98 8.89 -11.70
C LEU A 58 12.57 8.09 -12.94
N PHE A 59 11.31 7.66 -12.99
CA PHE A 59 10.69 7.08 -14.20
C PHE A 59 10.12 8.22 -15.03
N ASP A 60 10.84 8.62 -16.08
CA ASP A 60 10.57 9.86 -16.79
C ASP A 60 11.26 9.83 -18.16
N ALA A 61 10.60 10.34 -19.20
CA ALA A 61 11.23 10.51 -20.51
C ALA A 61 12.41 11.51 -20.48
N HIS A 62 12.41 12.43 -19.52
CA HIS A 62 13.36 13.52 -19.31
C HIS A 62 14.17 13.31 -18.01
N SER A 63 15.31 13.99 -17.90
CA SER A 63 16.21 13.85 -16.74
C SER A 63 15.94 14.85 -15.61
N ASP A 64 15.14 15.89 -15.90
CA ASP A 64 14.86 17.03 -15.04
C ASP A 64 16.09 17.62 -14.33
N SER A 65 17.21 17.57 -15.03
CA SER A 65 18.53 17.89 -14.51
C SER A 65 18.99 19.30 -14.85
N ARG A 66 18.14 20.17 -15.40
CA ARG A 66 18.57 21.51 -15.80
C ARG A 66 18.88 22.37 -14.59
N SER A 67 19.80 23.32 -14.77
CA SER A 67 20.29 24.12 -13.66
C SER A 67 19.26 25.09 -13.04
N VAL A 68 19.44 25.39 -11.76
CA VAL A 68 18.69 26.39 -10.99
C VAL A 68 19.66 27.44 -10.44
N ILE A 69 19.45 28.70 -10.82
CA ILE A 69 20.17 29.85 -10.26
C ILE A 69 19.92 29.92 -8.76
N ASP A 70 20.97 30.14 -7.96
CA ASP A 70 20.94 30.20 -6.49
C ASP A 70 20.40 28.93 -5.80
N SER A 71 20.59 27.75 -6.41
CA SER A 71 20.13 26.47 -5.84
C SER A 71 20.69 26.19 -4.43
N ASP A 72 21.92 26.63 -4.13
CA ASP A 72 22.52 26.50 -2.79
C ASP A 72 21.74 27.27 -1.74
N TYR A 73 21.32 28.50 -2.04
CA TYR A 73 20.50 29.31 -1.12
C TYR A 73 19.15 28.63 -0.87
N ILE A 74 18.51 28.08 -1.91
CA ILE A 74 17.25 27.33 -1.74
C ILE A 74 17.48 26.14 -0.80
N ARG A 75 18.50 25.33 -1.06
CA ARG A 75 18.82 24.12 -0.29
C ARG A 75 19.13 24.44 1.17
N GLU A 76 19.90 25.48 1.43
CA GLU A 76 20.26 25.91 2.79
C GLU A 76 19.05 26.36 3.61
N ASN A 77 18.13 27.11 3.00
CA ASN A 77 16.90 27.51 3.68
C ASN A 77 16.00 26.31 3.98
N LEU A 78 15.96 25.32 3.09
CA LEU A 78 15.19 24.11 3.31
C LEU A 78 15.81 23.20 4.38
N ALA A 79 17.15 23.13 4.47
CA ALA A 79 17.85 22.38 5.50
C ALA A 79 17.76 23.03 6.89
N ASP A 80 17.45 24.32 6.99
CA ASP A 80 17.32 25.01 8.27
C ASP A 80 16.05 24.58 9.02
N THR A 81 16.21 23.70 10.02
CA THR A 81 15.12 23.20 10.86
C THR A 81 14.46 24.28 11.73
N ARG A 82 15.07 25.47 11.86
CA ARG A 82 14.47 26.62 12.56
C ARG A 82 13.43 27.33 11.69
N MET A 83 13.42 27.08 10.39
CA MET A 83 12.44 27.63 9.46
C MET A 83 11.09 26.91 9.65
N GLY A 84 10.28 27.40 10.58
CA GLY A 84 9.02 26.75 10.96
C GLY A 84 7.99 26.67 9.84
N ASP A 85 7.79 27.76 9.07
CA ASP A 85 6.88 27.79 7.92
C ASP A 85 7.65 28.08 6.63
N ARG A 86 7.61 27.12 5.69
CA ARG A 86 8.27 27.22 4.38
C ARG A 86 7.40 27.87 3.31
N SER A 87 6.13 28.18 3.60
CA SER A 87 5.18 28.77 2.65
C SER A 87 5.66 30.08 2.02
N PRO A 88 6.31 31.03 2.74
CA PRO A 88 6.81 32.26 2.13
C PRO A 88 7.88 32.00 1.06
N LEU A 89 8.80 31.07 1.31
CA LEU A 89 9.81 30.63 0.34
C LEU A 89 9.13 30.02 -0.89
N TYR A 90 8.18 29.10 -0.68
CA TYR A 90 7.48 28.45 -1.79
C TYR A 90 6.70 29.45 -2.65
N ASN A 91 6.01 30.40 -2.03
CA ASN A 91 5.29 31.45 -2.75
C ASN A 91 6.23 32.31 -3.59
N ARG A 92 7.41 32.65 -3.06
CA ARG A 92 8.45 33.39 -3.82
C ARG A 92 8.96 32.58 -5.01
N LEU A 93 9.30 31.30 -4.80
CA LEU A 93 9.80 30.42 -5.87
C LEU A 93 8.78 30.24 -6.98
N ARG A 94 7.50 30.08 -6.63
CA ARG A 94 6.38 29.96 -7.57
C ARG A 94 6.15 31.23 -8.37
N LYS A 95 5.98 32.36 -7.67
CA LYS A 95 5.73 33.67 -8.28
C LYS A 95 6.80 34.04 -9.32
N ASN A 96 8.03 33.62 -9.09
CA ASN A 96 9.16 33.91 -9.96
C ASN A 96 9.46 32.80 -10.98
N SER A 97 8.68 31.72 -11.02
CA SER A 97 8.91 30.53 -11.86
C SER A 97 10.34 29.97 -11.73
N VAL A 98 10.90 29.94 -10.51
CA VAL A 98 12.27 29.47 -10.26
C VAL A 98 12.35 27.95 -10.42
N ILE A 99 11.40 27.25 -9.81
CA ILE A 99 11.26 25.79 -9.91
C ILE A 99 10.23 25.47 -10.98
N GLN A 100 10.61 24.62 -11.92
CA GLN A 100 9.88 24.22 -13.11
C GLN A 100 9.98 22.71 -13.32
N CYS A 101 9.20 22.15 -14.25
CA CYS A 101 9.19 20.71 -14.52
C CYS A 101 10.55 20.13 -14.91
N PHE A 102 11.49 20.92 -15.43
CA PHE A 102 12.75 20.42 -15.96
C PHE A 102 13.97 20.65 -15.05
N ASN A 103 13.80 21.30 -13.88
CA ASN A 103 14.90 21.71 -12.99
C ASN A 103 14.63 21.45 -11.50
N TRP A 104 13.54 20.77 -11.17
CA TRP A 104 13.04 20.66 -9.79
C TRP A 104 13.91 19.78 -8.89
N ILE A 105 14.77 18.94 -9.47
CA ILE A 105 15.63 18.02 -8.72
C ILE A 105 16.85 18.72 -8.15
N GLU A 106 17.44 19.70 -8.86
CA GLU A 106 18.73 20.31 -8.44
C GLU A 106 18.72 20.81 -6.98
N PRO A 107 17.69 21.54 -6.51
CA PRO A 107 17.72 22.07 -5.15
C PRO A 107 17.58 20.99 -4.06
N LEU A 108 17.30 19.73 -4.44
CA LEU A 108 17.25 18.57 -3.54
C LEU A 108 18.56 17.76 -3.53
N ILE A 109 19.50 18.05 -4.43
CA ILE A 109 20.82 17.39 -4.50
C ILE A 109 21.94 18.37 -4.14
N PRO A 110 23.00 17.92 -3.44
CA PRO A 110 23.29 16.54 -3.02
C PRO A 110 22.52 16.10 -1.77
N HIS A 111 21.67 16.97 -1.23
CA HIS A 111 21.04 16.76 0.06
C HIS A 111 19.62 17.38 0.08
N PRO A 112 18.59 16.61 0.49
CA PRO A 112 18.68 15.28 1.10
C PRO A 112 18.80 14.12 0.09
N VAL A 113 18.68 14.38 -1.21
CA VAL A 113 18.82 13.36 -2.25
C VAL A 113 20.29 13.26 -2.67
N THR A 114 20.94 12.19 -2.25
CA THR A 114 22.36 11.94 -2.54
C THR A 114 22.58 11.26 -3.88
N LYS A 115 21.53 10.63 -4.43
CA LYS A 115 21.58 9.85 -5.66
C LYS A 115 20.27 9.94 -6.42
N VAL A 116 20.34 10.20 -7.71
CA VAL A 116 19.23 10.14 -8.66
C VAL A 116 19.50 9.01 -9.65
N ILE A 117 18.63 8.02 -9.70
CA ILE A 117 18.64 6.97 -10.71
C ILE A 117 17.57 7.34 -11.74
N TRP A 118 17.98 7.79 -12.92
CA TRP A 118 17.09 8.11 -14.02
C TRP A 118 16.83 6.87 -14.88
N ILE A 119 15.54 6.54 -15.04
CA ILE A 119 15.03 5.41 -15.82
C ILE A 119 14.20 5.94 -16.99
N PRO A 120 14.82 6.18 -18.16
CA PRO A 120 14.12 6.68 -19.34
C PRO A 120 13.42 5.62 -20.17
N SER A 121 13.74 4.33 -19.99
CA SER A 121 13.12 3.25 -20.74
C SER A 121 13.40 1.86 -20.13
N ASP A 122 12.70 0.85 -20.66
CA ASP A 122 12.86 -0.55 -20.26
C ASP A 122 14.27 -1.09 -20.54
N LYS A 123 14.84 -0.73 -21.69
CA LYS A 123 16.15 -1.19 -22.17
C LYS A 123 16.94 -0.02 -22.75
N LEU A 124 18.22 0.05 -22.39
CA LEU A 124 19.13 1.09 -22.87
C LEU A 124 20.44 0.48 -23.35
N GLY A 125 20.86 0.87 -24.56
CA GLY A 125 22.17 0.51 -25.09
C GLY A 125 23.30 1.29 -24.39
N ARG A 126 24.53 0.76 -24.41
CA ARG A 126 25.70 1.42 -23.78
C ARG A 126 25.93 2.84 -24.31
N ASN A 127 25.87 3.03 -25.63
CA ASN A 127 26.10 4.34 -26.25
C ASN A 127 25.00 5.35 -25.91
N GLU A 128 23.76 4.88 -25.78
CA GLU A 128 22.63 5.72 -25.39
C GLU A 128 22.78 6.23 -23.95
N LYS A 129 23.21 5.37 -23.04
CA LYS A 129 23.52 5.78 -21.65
C LYS A 129 24.61 6.82 -21.58
N ILE A 130 25.70 6.66 -22.33
CA ILE A 130 26.79 7.64 -22.37
C ILE A 130 26.25 9.00 -22.81
N LYS A 131 25.48 9.05 -23.91
CA LYS A 131 24.85 10.28 -24.39
C LYS A 131 23.95 10.93 -23.34
N LYS A 132 23.12 10.14 -22.66
CA LYS A 132 22.24 10.63 -21.59
C LYS A 132 23.01 11.16 -20.38
N CYS A 133 24.13 10.53 -20.00
CA CYS A 133 25.01 11.05 -18.95
C CYS A 133 25.68 12.38 -19.36
N GLU A 134 26.15 12.49 -20.61
CA GLU A 134 26.72 13.73 -21.16
C GLU A 134 25.69 14.86 -21.21
N GLU A 135 24.44 14.53 -21.59
CA GLU A 135 23.31 15.46 -21.58
C GLU A 135 23.04 16.00 -20.16
N ILE A 136 22.92 15.12 -19.16
CA ILE A 136 22.76 15.52 -17.76
C ILE A 136 23.89 16.45 -17.34
N LYS A 137 25.15 16.06 -17.61
CA LYS A 137 26.31 16.86 -17.23
C LYS A 137 26.29 18.26 -17.83
N LYS A 138 25.83 18.39 -19.08
CA LYS A 138 25.67 19.68 -19.75
C LYS A 138 24.54 20.50 -19.12
N LEU A 139 23.37 19.89 -18.87
CA LEU A 139 22.18 20.59 -18.39
C LEU A 139 22.33 21.07 -16.94
N ILE A 140 22.85 20.23 -16.06
CA ILE A 140 22.94 20.53 -14.63
C ILE A 140 24.04 21.52 -14.27
N ASN A 141 25.00 21.70 -15.17
CA ASN A 141 26.13 22.60 -14.98
C ASN A 141 26.06 23.83 -15.90
N ALA A 142 24.94 24.04 -16.60
CA ALA A 142 24.81 25.09 -17.60
C ALA A 142 25.01 26.51 -17.04
N ASP A 143 24.63 26.75 -15.77
CA ASP A 143 24.71 28.07 -15.14
C ASP A 143 25.99 28.28 -14.29
N LEU A 144 26.96 27.37 -14.31
CA LEU A 144 28.20 27.51 -13.50
C LEU A 144 29.01 28.76 -13.86
N ASP A 145 28.91 29.23 -15.10
CA ASP A 145 29.59 30.45 -15.55
C ASP A 145 28.92 31.73 -15.00
N TYR A 146 27.68 31.63 -14.51
CA TYR A 146 26.86 32.76 -14.05
C TYR A 146 26.55 32.72 -12.55
N SER A 147 26.72 31.56 -11.90
CA SER A 147 26.42 31.33 -10.49
C SER A 147 27.50 30.46 -9.86
N ASP A 148 28.22 31.00 -8.88
CA ASP A 148 29.23 30.24 -8.15
C ASP A 148 28.56 29.30 -7.14
N ARG A 149 28.38 28.03 -7.51
CA ARG A 149 27.88 26.98 -6.63
C ARG A 149 29.00 26.37 -5.79
N LYS A 150 28.70 26.06 -4.52
CA LYS A 150 29.58 25.36 -3.57
C LYS A 150 30.06 24.02 -4.12
N ILE A 151 29.17 23.28 -4.79
CA ILE A 151 29.49 22.04 -5.49
C ILE A 151 29.52 22.32 -6.98
N LYS A 152 30.70 22.11 -7.57
CA LYS A 152 30.93 22.45 -8.98
C LYS A 152 30.17 21.52 -9.92
N ASP A 153 30.36 20.20 -9.82
CA ASP A 153 29.68 19.23 -10.70
C ASP A 153 28.65 18.41 -9.93
N LEU A 154 27.36 18.71 -10.15
CA LEU A 154 26.25 17.96 -9.56
C LEU A 154 25.86 16.71 -10.35
N SER A 155 26.38 16.52 -11.57
CA SER A 155 26.06 15.37 -12.41
C SER A 155 26.54 14.05 -11.81
N VAL A 156 27.51 14.10 -10.89
CA VAL A 156 28.05 12.94 -10.17
C VAL A 156 26.99 12.24 -9.30
N HIS A 157 25.89 12.93 -8.98
CA HIS A 157 24.77 12.38 -8.24
C HIS A 157 23.77 11.63 -9.13
N TYR A 158 23.89 11.73 -10.46
CA TYR A 158 23.02 11.04 -11.40
C TYR A 158 23.61 9.70 -11.85
N GLN A 159 22.71 8.73 -12.03
CA GLN A 159 23.00 7.46 -12.67
C GLN A 159 21.88 7.12 -13.65
N VAL A 160 22.24 6.77 -14.89
CA VAL A 160 21.28 6.32 -15.90
C VAL A 160 21.20 4.80 -15.87
N MET A 161 19.99 4.26 -15.69
CA MET A 161 19.71 2.83 -15.69
C MET A 161 18.49 2.51 -16.57
N SER A 162 18.44 1.30 -17.12
CA SER A 162 17.19 0.80 -17.69
C SER A 162 16.34 0.10 -16.61
N PHE A 163 15.04 -0.08 -16.85
CA PHE A 163 14.17 -0.82 -15.91
C PHE A 163 14.72 -2.23 -15.60
N GLU A 164 15.23 -2.92 -16.61
CA GLU A 164 15.81 -4.26 -16.47
C GLU A 164 17.04 -4.32 -15.54
N GLU A 165 17.82 -3.26 -15.48
CA GLU A 165 18.96 -3.14 -14.55
C GLU A 165 18.49 -2.78 -13.15
N LEU A 166 17.52 -1.87 -13.05
CA LEU A 166 16.94 -1.44 -11.79
C LEU A 166 16.34 -2.63 -11.01
N LYS A 167 15.71 -3.60 -11.70
CA LYS A 167 15.21 -4.84 -11.06
C LYS A 167 16.29 -5.64 -10.32
N LYS A 168 17.55 -5.48 -10.69
CA LYS A 168 18.70 -6.19 -10.09
C LYS A 168 19.46 -5.29 -9.10
N TYR A 169 19.01 -4.05 -8.92
CA TYR A 169 19.66 -3.09 -8.05
C TYR A 169 19.36 -3.40 -6.58
N ASP A 170 20.39 -3.28 -5.74
CA ASP A 170 20.23 -3.46 -4.30
C ASP A 170 19.86 -2.13 -3.62
N PHE A 171 18.67 -2.08 -3.05
CA PHE A 171 18.14 -0.92 -2.34
C PHE A 171 18.45 -0.95 -0.83
N SER A 172 19.30 -1.86 -0.35
CA SER A 172 19.59 -2.04 1.07
C SER A 172 20.19 -0.81 1.79
N GLY A 173 20.81 0.12 1.05
CA GLY A 173 21.65 1.19 1.60
C GLY A 173 20.97 2.53 1.96
N SER A 174 19.79 2.87 1.41
CA SER A 174 19.11 4.14 1.73
C SER A 174 17.59 4.07 1.48
N PRO A 175 16.78 4.89 2.19
CA PRO A 175 15.39 5.10 1.83
C PRO A 175 15.24 5.60 0.39
N VAL A 176 14.18 5.14 -0.28
CA VAL A 176 13.95 5.35 -1.70
C VAL A 176 12.73 6.23 -1.93
N ILE A 177 12.90 7.25 -2.76
CA ILE A 177 11.79 8.06 -3.30
C ILE A 177 11.52 7.53 -4.71
N CYS A 178 10.26 7.27 -5.04
CA CYS A 178 9.87 6.95 -6.41
C CYS A 178 9.10 8.12 -7.02
N SER A 179 9.62 8.70 -8.09
CA SER A 179 8.92 9.68 -8.91
C SER A 179 8.60 9.09 -10.28
N ILE A 180 7.34 9.20 -10.68
CA ILE A 180 6.81 8.70 -11.95
C ILE A 180 6.23 9.89 -12.72
N ASP A 181 6.88 10.30 -13.80
CA ASP A 181 6.24 11.13 -14.82
C ASP A 181 5.46 10.22 -15.77
N LEU A 182 4.22 10.57 -16.06
CA LEU A 182 3.38 9.80 -16.98
C LEU A 182 3.82 9.94 -18.44
N ASP A 183 4.66 10.91 -18.78
CA ASP A 183 5.25 11.00 -20.11
C ASP A 183 6.23 9.85 -20.44
N TYR A 184 6.71 9.12 -19.42
CA TYR A 184 7.47 7.87 -19.55
C TYR A 184 6.73 6.81 -20.38
N PHE A 185 5.40 6.87 -20.39
CA PHE A 185 4.53 5.93 -21.10
C PHE A 185 4.08 6.41 -22.48
N THR A 186 4.58 7.56 -22.96
CA THR A 186 4.21 8.09 -24.27
C THR A 186 4.61 7.16 -25.42
N ALA A 187 3.83 7.22 -26.51
CA ALA A 187 4.02 6.42 -27.71
C ALA A 187 3.92 4.89 -27.52
N LYS A 188 3.25 4.45 -26.45
CA LYS A 188 2.95 3.04 -26.15
C LYS A 188 1.45 2.78 -26.31
N SER A 189 1.08 1.54 -26.61
CA SER A 189 -0.34 1.16 -26.57
C SER A 189 -0.85 1.14 -25.14
N GLU A 190 -2.18 1.23 -24.96
CA GLU A 190 -2.83 1.10 -23.65
C GLU A 190 -2.37 -0.16 -22.90
N ASP A 191 -2.38 -1.32 -23.56
CA ASP A 191 -1.92 -2.59 -22.97
C ASP A 191 -0.45 -2.56 -22.53
N GLN A 192 0.43 -1.93 -23.32
CA GLN A 192 1.84 -1.78 -22.98
C GLN A 192 2.02 -0.89 -21.75
N SER A 193 1.39 0.29 -21.75
CA SER A 193 1.44 1.22 -20.62
C SER A 193 0.86 0.60 -19.34
N SER A 194 -0.26 -0.12 -19.43
CA SER A 194 -0.86 -0.82 -18.28
C SER A 194 0.08 -1.89 -17.71
N ALA A 195 0.73 -2.67 -18.57
CA ALA A 195 1.71 -3.68 -18.15
C ALA A 195 2.93 -3.06 -17.48
N GLU A 196 3.45 -1.95 -18.00
CA GLU A 196 4.60 -1.24 -17.41
C GLU A 196 4.26 -0.56 -16.08
N ILE A 197 3.11 0.11 -15.99
CA ILE A 197 2.60 0.68 -14.73
C ILE A 197 2.53 -0.43 -13.67
N THR A 198 1.95 -1.58 -14.02
CA THR A 198 1.88 -2.74 -13.10
C THR A 198 3.28 -3.14 -12.61
N ARG A 199 4.26 -3.25 -13.50
CA ARG A 199 5.64 -3.66 -13.17
C ARG A 199 6.36 -2.63 -12.30
N ILE A 200 6.14 -1.33 -12.51
CA ILE A 200 6.68 -0.27 -11.67
C ILE A 200 6.08 -0.36 -10.26
N PHE A 201 4.76 -0.52 -10.14
CA PHE A 201 4.10 -0.67 -8.85
C PHE A 201 4.54 -1.92 -8.10
N GLU A 202 4.78 -3.03 -8.80
CA GLU A 202 5.37 -4.25 -8.22
C GLU A 202 6.78 -4.02 -7.68
N LEU A 203 7.61 -3.24 -8.39
CA LEU A 203 8.98 -2.93 -7.96
C LEU A 203 9.00 -2.02 -6.73
N VAL A 204 8.17 -0.97 -6.71
CA VAL A 204 8.16 0.01 -5.61
C VAL A 204 7.54 -0.52 -4.33
N THR A 205 7.12 -1.79 -4.29
CA THR A 205 6.78 -2.46 -3.04
C THR A 205 7.97 -2.76 -2.13
N MET A 206 9.19 -2.35 -2.52
CA MET A 206 10.41 -2.52 -1.74
C MET A 206 10.32 -1.97 -0.31
N LYS A 207 10.98 -2.65 0.64
CA LYS A 207 11.05 -2.33 2.09
C LYS A 207 11.51 -0.90 2.42
N ASN A 208 12.34 -0.32 1.55
CA ASN A 208 12.96 0.97 1.78
C ASN A 208 12.23 2.11 1.06
N LEU A 209 11.08 1.86 0.42
CA LEU A 209 10.27 2.92 -0.15
C LEU A 209 9.82 3.89 0.96
N HIS A 210 10.08 5.17 0.74
CA HIS A 210 9.70 6.26 1.63
C HIS A 210 8.54 7.08 1.07
N CYS A 211 8.47 7.29 -0.24
CA CYS A 211 7.53 8.22 -0.84
C CYS A 211 7.29 7.91 -2.33
N ILE A 212 6.09 8.22 -2.82
CA ILE A 212 5.72 8.17 -4.25
C ILE A 212 5.28 9.54 -4.74
N THR A 213 5.77 10.00 -5.88
CA THR A 213 5.24 11.17 -6.59
C THR A 213 4.84 10.79 -8.01
N VAL A 214 3.70 11.30 -8.47
CA VAL A 214 3.20 11.10 -9.84
C VAL A 214 2.94 12.46 -10.48
N ALA A 215 3.53 12.69 -11.64
CA ALA A 215 3.29 13.87 -12.46
C ALA A 215 2.54 13.48 -13.73
N LEU A 216 1.45 14.17 -14.04
CA LEU A 216 0.70 13.92 -15.27
C LEU A 216 1.42 14.45 -16.51
N SER A 217 2.09 15.60 -16.36
CA SER A 217 2.86 16.31 -17.39
C SER A 217 2.10 16.39 -18.71
N ARG A 218 0.83 16.78 -18.61
CA ARG A 218 -0.12 16.83 -19.72
C ARG A 218 0.45 17.44 -21.00
N PRO A 219 1.22 18.54 -21.01
CA PRO A 219 1.79 19.11 -22.23
C PRO A 219 2.56 18.12 -23.11
N TYR A 220 3.20 17.10 -22.51
CA TYR A 220 4.04 16.11 -23.18
C TYR A 220 3.27 14.89 -23.68
N LEU A 221 1.98 14.77 -23.34
CA LEU A 221 1.10 13.70 -23.79
C LEU A 221 0.38 14.09 -25.09
N ALA A 222 0.04 13.10 -25.92
CA ALA A 222 -0.59 13.31 -27.22
C ALA A 222 -2.03 13.85 -27.10
N SER A 223 -2.76 13.49 -26.05
CA SER A 223 -4.16 13.89 -25.88
C SER A 223 -4.65 13.87 -24.43
N ASP A 224 -5.82 14.48 -24.18
CA ASP A 224 -6.49 14.40 -22.86
C ASP A 224 -6.94 12.97 -22.57
N ALA A 225 -7.27 12.18 -23.62
CA ALA A 225 -7.64 10.78 -23.48
C ALA A 225 -6.47 9.91 -23.01
N GLU A 226 -5.26 10.13 -23.55
CA GLU A 226 -4.05 9.45 -23.09
C GLU A 226 -3.73 9.83 -21.63
N ALA A 227 -3.81 11.12 -21.29
CA ALA A 227 -3.62 11.60 -19.93
C ALA A 227 -4.62 10.99 -18.94
N ASP A 228 -5.90 10.96 -19.31
CA ASP A 228 -6.98 10.36 -18.51
C ASP A 228 -6.73 8.85 -18.28
N TYR A 229 -6.37 8.13 -19.34
CA TYR A 229 -6.06 6.70 -19.29
C TYR A 229 -4.88 6.40 -18.35
N LEU A 230 -3.75 7.10 -18.52
CA LEU A 230 -2.55 6.88 -17.71
C LEU A 230 -2.78 7.24 -16.24
N LEU A 231 -3.48 8.36 -15.99
CA LEU A 231 -3.86 8.76 -14.64
C LEU A 231 -4.79 7.73 -14.00
N CYS A 232 -5.82 7.27 -14.72
CA CYS A 232 -6.77 6.28 -14.22
C CYS A 232 -6.08 4.96 -13.84
N ASN A 233 -5.22 4.43 -14.70
CA ASN A 233 -4.48 3.20 -14.41
C ASN A 233 -3.52 3.37 -13.22
N THR A 234 -2.77 4.48 -13.19
CA THR A 234 -1.86 4.79 -12.08
C THR A 234 -2.61 4.89 -10.74
N LEU A 235 -3.77 5.56 -10.73
CA LEU A 235 -4.62 5.66 -9.55
C LEU A 235 -5.18 4.32 -9.08
N LEU A 236 -5.56 3.43 -10.00
CA LEU A 236 -6.02 2.09 -9.64
C LEU A 236 -4.96 1.34 -8.83
N HIS A 237 -3.68 1.47 -9.21
CA HIS A 237 -2.56 0.88 -8.49
C HIS A 237 -2.23 1.61 -7.19
N LEU A 238 -2.29 2.94 -7.18
CA LEU A 238 -2.03 3.72 -5.97
C LEU A 238 -3.10 3.47 -4.89
N PHE A 239 -4.38 3.37 -5.26
CA PHE A 239 -5.44 2.96 -4.35
C PHE A 239 -5.35 1.46 -3.96
N ALA A 240 -4.61 0.64 -4.70
CA ALA A 240 -4.31 -0.72 -4.28
C ALA A 240 -3.19 -0.81 -3.21
N ILE A 241 -2.46 0.28 -2.95
CA ILE A 241 -1.56 0.36 -1.80
C ILE A 241 -2.39 0.74 -0.57
N VAL A 242 -2.54 -0.20 0.35
CA VAL A 242 -3.42 -0.10 1.53
C VAL A 242 -2.94 1.00 2.47
N ASN A 243 -1.64 1.14 2.66
CA ASN A 243 -1.03 2.12 3.55
C ASN A 243 -0.53 3.40 2.85
N ALA A 244 -1.03 3.71 1.66
CA ALA A 244 -0.73 4.99 1.01
C ALA A 244 -1.58 6.14 1.58
N SER A 245 -0.96 7.29 1.83
CA SER A 245 -1.63 8.56 2.08
C SER A 245 -1.51 9.44 0.85
N ILE A 246 -2.65 9.67 0.17
CA ILE A 246 -2.67 10.25 -1.17
C ILE A 246 -3.06 11.72 -1.08
N GLU A 247 -2.17 12.60 -1.50
CA GLU A 247 -2.42 14.01 -1.72
C GLU A 247 -2.54 14.31 -3.23
N MET A 248 -3.53 15.14 -3.59
CA MET A 248 -3.78 15.50 -4.99
C MET A 248 -3.80 17.01 -5.21
N ASP A 249 -3.20 17.43 -6.31
CA ASP A 249 -3.06 18.82 -6.71
C ASP A 249 -3.09 19.03 -8.23
N LEU A 250 -4.14 18.48 -8.89
CA LEU A 250 -4.30 18.54 -10.35
C LEU A 250 -4.86 19.86 -10.89
N LEU A 251 -5.49 20.68 -10.05
CA LEU A 251 -6.17 21.92 -10.48
C LEU A 251 -5.37 23.19 -10.23
N ARG A 252 -4.21 23.05 -9.58
CA ARG A 252 -3.37 24.17 -9.21
C ARG A 252 -2.99 24.95 -10.48
N PRO A 253 -3.16 26.28 -10.48
CA PRO A 253 -2.73 27.10 -11.60
C PRO A 253 -1.24 26.88 -11.88
N SER A 254 -0.92 26.69 -13.15
CA SER A 254 0.44 26.75 -13.62
C SER A 254 0.93 28.19 -13.56
N GLU A 255 2.09 28.38 -12.94
CA GLU A 255 2.86 29.62 -13.06
C GLU A 255 3.32 29.79 -14.52
N THR A 256 4.06 30.86 -14.83
CA THR A 256 4.61 31.02 -16.18
C THR A 256 5.51 29.82 -16.51
N ASP A 257 5.06 28.97 -17.44
CA ASP A 257 5.79 27.79 -17.92
C ASP A 257 6.92 28.25 -18.85
N ARG A 258 8.15 27.94 -18.44
CA ARG A 258 9.38 28.28 -19.18
C ARG A 258 10.05 27.07 -19.82
N SER A 259 9.34 25.95 -19.92
CA SER A 259 9.84 24.75 -20.59
C SER A 259 10.13 25.02 -22.06
N ASP A 260 11.06 24.26 -22.63
CA ASP A 260 11.35 24.37 -24.06
C ASP A 260 10.10 24.05 -24.91
N LEU A 261 9.21 23.21 -24.39
CA LEU A 261 7.91 22.93 -24.98
C LEU A 261 6.97 24.13 -24.95
N ALA A 262 6.84 24.81 -23.81
CA ALA A 262 6.05 26.04 -23.70
C ALA A 262 6.58 27.15 -24.62
N ILE A 263 7.90 27.31 -24.70
CA ILE A 263 8.57 28.24 -25.61
C ILE A 263 8.25 27.87 -27.06
N LYS A 264 8.32 26.58 -27.42
CA LYS A 264 7.96 26.09 -28.76
C LYS A 264 6.50 26.42 -29.08
N TYR A 265 5.57 26.16 -28.16
CA TYR A 265 4.15 26.44 -28.37
C TYR A 265 3.89 27.94 -28.53
N ALA A 266 4.55 28.78 -27.72
CA ALA A 266 4.46 30.24 -27.87
C ALA A 266 4.93 30.71 -29.26
N LYS A 267 6.06 30.17 -29.77
CA LYS A 267 6.54 30.44 -31.14
C LYS A 267 5.53 30.01 -32.21
N GLU A 268 4.85 28.90 -31.99
CA GLU A 268 3.79 28.37 -32.86
C GLU A 268 2.42 29.06 -32.62
N LYS A 269 2.33 30.07 -31.75
CA LYS A 269 1.08 30.73 -31.32
C LYS A 269 0.03 29.76 -30.74
N LYS A 270 0.49 28.66 -30.15
CA LYS A 270 -0.32 27.68 -29.42
C LYS A 270 -0.26 27.96 -27.91
N ARG A 271 -1.27 27.52 -27.18
CA ARG A 271 -1.28 27.54 -25.71
C ARG A 271 -0.77 26.21 -25.17
N VAL A 272 -0.07 26.24 -24.04
CA VAL A 272 0.26 25.03 -23.27
C VAL A 272 -1.04 24.38 -22.81
N CYS A 273 -1.16 23.07 -23.05
CA CYS A 273 -2.33 22.29 -22.68
C CYS A 273 -2.15 21.78 -21.24
N TYR A 274 -3.10 22.14 -20.37
CA TYR A 274 -3.19 21.60 -19.01
C TYR A 274 -4.35 20.61 -18.94
N PHE A 275 -4.29 19.65 -18.01
CA PHE A 275 -5.32 18.65 -17.90
C PHE A 275 -6.63 19.25 -17.40
N ASP A 276 -7.67 19.19 -18.22
CA ASP A 276 -9.00 19.65 -17.84
C ASP A 276 -9.75 18.55 -17.08
N LEU A 277 -9.53 18.49 -15.76
CA LEU A 277 -10.19 17.54 -14.87
C LEU A 277 -11.72 17.56 -15.01
N LYS A 278 -12.36 18.67 -15.42
CA LYS A 278 -13.82 18.69 -15.61
C LYS A 278 -14.29 17.74 -16.71
N LYS A 279 -13.43 17.48 -17.68
CA LYS A 279 -13.69 16.65 -18.87
C LYS A 279 -13.18 15.22 -18.72
N SER A 280 -12.78 14.83 -17.51
CA SER A 280 -12.35 13.45 -17.24
C SER A 280 -13.40 12.44 -17.67
N SER A 281 -12.91 11.27 -18.08
CA SER A 281 -13.75 10.14 -18.46
C SER A 281 -14.69 9.72 -17.32
N THR A 282 -15.77 9.03 -17.68
CA THR A 282 -16.67 8.39 -16.71
C THR A 282 -15.93 7.37 -15.83
N LEU A 283 -14.86 6.76 -16.34
CA LEU A 283 -14.06 5.79 -15.60
C LEU A 283 -13.21 6.47 -14.54
N LEU A 284 -12.46 7.51 -14.91
CA LEU A 284 -11.64 8.28 -13.97
C LEU A 284 -12.51 8.98 -12.90
N SER A 285 -13.62 9.60 -13.31
CA SER A 285 -14.54 10.24 -12.36
C SER A 285 -15.16 9.25 -11.38
N THR A 286 -15.64 8.08 -11.84
CA THR A 286 -16.15 7.04 -10.92
C THR A 286 -15.06 6.48 -10.00
N LEU A 287 -13.83 6.30 -10.49
CA LEU A 287 -12.69 5.85 -9.68
C LEU A 287 -12.38 6.83 -8.55
N LEU A 288 -12.31 8.13 -8.87
CA LEU A 288 -12.07 9.17 -7.88
C LEU A 288 -13.23 9.26 -6.87
N LEU A 289 -14.48 9.28 -7.35
CA LEU A 289 -15.67 9.32 -6.48
C LEU A 289 -15.69 8.15 -5.47
N ASN A 290 -15.34 6.94 -5.91
CA ASN A 290 -15.30 5.76 -5.03
C ASN A 290 -14.17 5.82 -3.99
N ASN A 291 -13.16 6.67 -4.19
CA ASN A 291 -11.96 6.76 -3.34
C ASN A 291 -11.74 8.14 -2.68
N LEU A 292 -12.71 9.07 -2.74
CA LEU A 292 -12.56 10.42 -2.16
C LEU A 292 -12.12 10.43 -0.69
N HIS A 293 -12.61 9.48 0.10
CA HIS A 293 -12.24 9.32 1.52
C HIS A 293 -10.73 9.08 1.74
N ARG A 294 -10.00 8.65 0.70
CA ARG A 294 -8.55 8.37 0.75
C ARG A 294 -7.70 9.51 0.20
N ILE A 295 -8.32 10.56 -0.31
CA ILE A 295 -7.65 11.64 -1.03
C ILE A 295 -7.68 12.91 -0.20
N LYS A 296 -6.51 13.50 0.03
CA LYS A 296 -6.37 14.83 0.61
C LYS A 296 -6.12 15.85 -0.50
N ILE A 297 -7.04 16.78 -0.67
CA ILE A 297 -6.92 17.87 -1.65
C ILE A 297 -6.10 19.02 -1.05
N ARG A 298 -4.97 19.34 -1.68
CA ARG A 298 -4.01 20.33 -1.16
C ARG A 298 -4.39 21.77 -1.51
N SER A 299 -4.76 22.03 -2.77
CA SER A 299 -5.14 23.36 -3.24
C SER A 299 -6.45 23.35 -4.05
N GLU A 300 -6.98 24.54 -4.35
CA GLU A 300 -8.20 24.71 -5.17
C GLU A 300 -9.42 23.92 -4.63
N LYS A 301 -9.55 23.77 -3.31
CA LYS A 301 -10.60 22.95 -2.66
C LYS A 301 -12.02 23.28 -3.14
N GLY A 302 -12.33 24.56 -3.37
CA GLY A 302 -13.62 24.99 -3.88
C GLY A 302 -13.89 24.53 -5.32
N ARG A 303 -12.89 24.57 -6.20
CA ARG A 303 -13.02 24.07 -7.58
C ARG A 303 -13.16 22.55 -7.59
N TRP A 304 -12.36 21.85 -6.77
CA TRP A 304 -12.50 20.41 -6.58
C TRP A 304 -13.91 20.03 -6.11
N ALA A 305 -14.44 20.70 -5.10
CA ALA A 305 -15.79 20.46 -4.61
C ALA A 305 -16.85 20.64 -5.71
N ALA A 306 -16.75 21.70 -6.51
CA ALA A 306 -17.68 21.93 -7.63
C ALA A 306 -17.61 20.82 -8.70
N ILE A 307 -16.41 20.33 -9.03
CA ILE A 307 -16.22 19.23 -9.98
C ILE A 307 -16.80 17.93 -9.42
N ILE A 308 -16.49 17.60 -8.16
CA ILE A 308 -17.00 16.42 -7.47
C ILE A 308 -18.53 16.43 -7.45
N SER A 309 -19.15 17.54 -7.04
CA SER A 309 -20.61 17.66 -7.02
C SER A 309 -21.24 17.51 -8.40
N SER A 310 -20.59 18.04 -9.45
CA SER A 310 -21.02 17.82 -10.82
C SER A 310 -21.02 16.33 -11.16
N TRP A 311 -19.91 15.62 -10.92
CA TRP A 311 -19.80 14.18 -11.18
C TRP A 311 -20.78 13.35 -10.36
N GLU A 312 -21.00 13.67 -9.09
CA GLU A 312 -21.96 12.95 -8.25
C GLU A 312 -23.39 13.01 -8.80
N SER A 313 -23.74 14.12 -9.45
CA SER A 313 -25.06 14.33 -10.05
C SER A 313 -25.21 13.72 -11.45
N SER A 314 -24.13 13.68 -12.24
CA SER A 314 -24.18 13.28 -13.65
C SER A 314 -23.78 11.82 -13.89
N THR A 315 -22.95 11.24 -13.01
CA THR A 315 -22.30 9.96 -13.29
C THR A 315 -23.12 8.78 -12.78
N LYS A 316 -23.38 7.84 -13.68
CA LYS A 316 -24.06 6.56 -13.40
C LYS A 316 -23.26 5.77 -12.36
N LYS A 317 -23.93 5.36 -11.27
CA LYS A 317 -23.32 4.56 -10.19
C LYS A 317 -23.58 3.07 -10.41
N ILE A 318 -22.51 2.31 -10.68
CA ILE A 318 -22.55 0.85 -10.73
C ILE A 318 -22.54 0.30 -9.31
N ARG A 319 -23.56 -0.48 -8.96
CA ARG A 319 -23.68 -1.15 -7.67
C ARG A 319 -23.51 -2.64 -7.83
N LEU A 320 -22.91 -3.29 -6.84
CA LEU A 320 -22.79 -4.75 -6.82
C LEU A 320 -23.89 -5.35 -5.96
N LYS A 321 -24.71 -6.22 -6.55
CA LYS A 321 -25.74 -6.97 -5.83
C LYS A 321 -25.23 -8.38 -5.58
N VAL A 322 -25.32 -8.80 -4.33
CA VAL A 322 -24.97 -10.16 -3.92
C VAL A 322 -26.24 -10.93 -3.61
N THR A 323 -26.41 -12.10 -4.23
CA THR A 323 -27.55 -13.00 -3.99
C THR A 323 -27.10 -14.37 -3.51
N SER A 324 -27.92 -15.01 -2.70
CA SER A 324 -27.75 -16.40 -2.28
C SER A 324 -29.12 -17.05 -2.09
N ASN A 325 -29.27 -18.30 -2.56
CA ASN A 325 -30.53 -19.03 -2.57
C ASN A 325 -31.71 -18.21 -3.16
N GLY A 326 -31.45 -17.50 -4.26
CA GLY A 326 -32.45 -16.66 -4.95
C GLY A 326 -32.80 -15.34 -4.24
N SER A 327 -32.25 -15.07 -3.06
CA SER A 327 -32.55 -13.88 -2.25
C SER A 327 -31.39 -12.88 -2.23
N ASN A 328 -31.70 -11.59 -2.02
CA ASN A 328 -30.69 -10.55 -1.86
C ASN A 328 -29.97 -10.68 -0.49
N LYS A 329 -28.64 -10.85 -0.51
CA LYS A 329 -27.82 -10.96 0.70
C LYS A 329 -27.35 -9.56 1.12
N LYS A 330 -27.84 -9.08 2.27
CA LYS A 330 -27.35 -7.84 2.87
C LYS A 330 -25.92 -8.01 3.39
N PRO A 331 -25.08 -6.96 3.34
CA PRO A 331 -23.75 -6.99 3.92
C PRO A 331 -23.82 -7.05 5.46
N ARG A 332 -22.87 -7.77 6.09
CA ARG A 332 -22.73 -7.85 7.56
C ARG A 332 -22.19 -6.55 8.16
N LYS A 333 -21.24 -5.94 7.46
CA LYS A 333 -20.62 -4.63 7.73
C LYS A 333 -20.42 -3.93 6.39
N LYS A 334 -20.25 -2.59 6.37
CA LYS A 334 -20.10 -1.79 5.13
C LYS A 334 -19.32 -2.55 4.04
N ASN A 335 -20.02 -2.92 2.97
CA ASN A 335 -19.52 -3.63 1.78
C ASN A 335 -18.92 -5.04 2.00
N ILE A 336 -19.06 -5.65 3.19
CA ILE A 336 -18.61 -7.01 3.51
C ILE A 336 -19.80 -7.96 3.51
N HIS A 337 -19.80 -8.94 2.60
CA HIS A 337 -20.81 -9.99 2.50
C HIS A 337 -20.20 -11.33 2.88
N ASP A 338 -20.88 -12.06 3.76
CA ASP A 338 -20.31 -13.20 4.45
C ASP A 338 -21.07 -14.50 4.17
N PHE A 339 -20.32 -15.58 4.01
CA PHE A 339 -20.82 -16.90 3.64
C PHE A 339 -20.15 -18.00 4.45
N ILE A 340 -20.87 -19.11 4.62
CA ILE A 340 -20.25 -20.38 5.03
C ILE A 340 -19.55 -20.99 3.81
N SER A 341 -18.39 -21.59 4.02
CA SER A 341 -17.63 -22.30 2.99
C SER A 341 -18.52 -23.32 2.28
N GLY A 342 -18.49 -23.32 0.94
CA GLY A 342 -19.36 -24.15 0.10
C GLY A 342 -20.76 -23.59 -0.18
N GLN A 343 -21.19 -22.52 0.51
CA GLN A 343 -22.46 -21.85 0.21
C GLN A 343 -22.41 -21.19 -1.18
N LYS A 344 -23.46 -21.42 -1.98
CA LYS A 344 -23.61 -20.83 -3.31
C LYS A 344 -24.06 -19.37 -3.22
N TYR A 345 -23.45 -18.52 -4.04
CA TYR A 345 -23.82 -17.12 -4.20
C TYR A 345 -23.51 -16.63 -5.60
N SER A 346 -24.12 -15.50 -5.97
CA SER A 346 -23.84 -14.79 -7.21
C SER A 346 -23.74 -13.28 -6.97
N ILE A 347 -22.90 -12.63 -7.76
CA ILE A 347 -22.61 -11.20 -7.72
C ILE A 347 -22.89 -10.64 -9.10
N THR A 348 -23.84 -9.71 -9.18
CA THR A 348 -24.21 -9.03 -10.41
C THR A 348 -23.92 -7.54 -10.30
N ALA A 349 -23.46 -6.94 -11.39
CA ALA A 349 -23.48 -5.48 -11.52
C ALA A 349 -24.91 -5.03 -11.80
N LEU A 350 -25.37 -4.01 -11.09
CA LEU A 350 -26.65 -3.34 -11.31
C LEU A 350 -26.44 -2.00 -11.98
N ASN A 351 -27.53 -1.45 -12.51
CA ASN A 351 -27.54 -0.25 -13.33
C ASN A 351 -26.57 -0.45 -14.50
N THR A 352 -26.72 -1.53 -15.25
CA THR A 352 -25.99 -1.77 -16.49
C THR A 352 -26.98 -1.72 -17.64
N ASP A 353 -26.48 -1.47 -18.84
CA ASP A 353 -27.30 -1.61 -20.04
C ASP A 353 -27.36 -3.10 -20.42
N GLY A 354 -28.38 -3.55 -21.15
CA GLY A 354 -28.56 -4.98 -21.46
C GLY A 354 -27.43 -5.61 -22.31
N GLN A 355 -26.57 -4.78 -22.91
CA GLN A 355 -25.45 -5.17 -23.77
C GLN A 355 -24.07 -4.81 -23.19
N SER A 356 -24.01 -4.44 -21.91
CA SER A 356 -22.77 -4.03 -21.25
C SER A 356 -21.69 -5.10 -21.27
N ASN A 357 -20.44 -4.70 -21.54
CA ASN A 357 -19.29 -5.54 -21.28
C ASN A 357 -18.82 -5.33 -19.83
N ILE A 358 -18.77 -6.42 -19.05
CA ILE A 358 -18.40 -6.37 -17.63
C ILE A 358 -17.10 -7.14 -17.43
N SER A 359 -16.06 -6.45 -16.99
CA SER A 359 -14.78 -7.04 -16.58
C SER A 359 -14.66 -7.03 -15.06
N TRP A 360 -14.49 -8.21 -14.47
CA TRP A 360 -14.37 -8.37 -13.03
C TRP A 360 -12.90 -8.46 -12.59
N TYR A 361 -12.62 -7.86 -11.44
CA TYR A 361 -11.30 -7.80 -10.86
C TYR A 361 -11.35 -8.17 -9.38
N THR A 362 -10.32 -8.85 -8.92
CA THR A 362 -10.04 -9.11 -7.52
C THR A 362 -8.74 -8.44 -7.12
N PHE A 363 -8.55 -8.17 -5.84
CA PHE A 363 -7.26 -7.72 -5.32
C PHE A 363 -6.54 -8.85 -4.60
N ARG A 364 -5.26 -9.07 -4.94
CA ARG A 364 -4.41 -10.10 -4.31
C ARG A 364 -3.22 -9.46 -3.63
N PRO A 365 -2.87 -9.87 -2.39
CA PRO A 365 -1.63 -9.40 -1.76
C PRO A 365 -0.44 -9.82 -2.63
N GLN A 366 0.50 -8.91 -2.89
CA GLN A 366 1.71 -9.24 -3.65
C GLN A 366 2.62 -10.21 -2.87
N PHE A 367 2.69 -10.04 -1.55
CA PHE A 367 3.47 -10.88 -0.65
C PHE A 367 2.59 -11.48 0.45
N SER A 368 3.05 -12.59 1.04
CA SER A 368 2.41 -13.23 2.18
C SER A 368 2.71 -12.56 3.53
N SER A 369 3.67 -11.63 3.57
CA SER A 369 4.07 -10.91 4.78
C SER A 369 4.51 -9.48 4.47
N TYR A 370 4.22 -8.57 5.39
CA TYR A 370 4.58 -7.14 5.36
C TYR A 370 5.05 -6.67 6.73
N ASN A 371 5.92 -5.66 6.74
CA ASN A 371 6.38 -5.00 7.95
C ASN A 371 6.26 -3.48 7.85
N ILE A 372 5.31 -2.92 8.60
CA ILE A 372 5.04 -1.49 8.63
C ILE A 372 5.47 -0.83 9.94
N SER A 373 6.13 -1.57 10.83
CA SER A 373 6.62 -1.10 12.12
C SER A 373 8.11 -0.72 12.03
N PRO A 374 8.56 0.32 12.74
CA PRO A 374 9.98 0.61 12.84
C PRO A 374 10.71 -0.45 13.68
N GLY A 375 11.83 -0.97 13.19
CA GLY A 375 12.77 -1.80 13.96
C GLY A 375 13.22 -3.09 13.27
N ASN A 376 14.26 -3.71 13.85
CA ASN A 376 14.81 -4.98 13.39
C ASN A 376 14.16 -6.15 14.14
N PHE A 377 13.03 -6.63 13.64
CA PHE A 377 12.34 -7.82 14.14
C PHE A 377 12.50 -9.00 13.17
N PHE A 378 11.85 -10.13 13.43
CA PHE A 378 11.87 -11.28 12.51
C PHE A 378 11.35 -10.93 11.10
N ALA A 379 10.37 -10.01 11.01
CA ALA A 379 9.85 -9.46 9.76
C ALA A 379 10.70 -8.28 9.22
N ALA A 380 11.94 -8.09 9.69
CA ALA A 380 12.74 -6.93 9.32
C ALA A 380 12.95 -6.81 7.81
N ASN A 381 13.00 -7.92 7.08
CA ASN A 381 13.25 -7.92 5.63
C ASN A 381 11.98 -7.87 4.78
N ASP A 382 10.80 -7.86 5.40
CA ASP A 382 9.54 -7.84 4.68
C ASP A 382 9.27 -6.45 4.07
N PRO A 383 8.55 -6.40 2.94
CA PRO A 383 8.03 -5.17 2.33
C PRO A 383 7.25 -4.29 3.32
N SER A 384 7.47 -2.98 3.26
CA SER A 384 6.70 -1.99 4.05
C SER A 384 5.48 -1.44 3.32
N VAL A 385 5.35 -1.74 2.03
CA VAL A 385 4.25 -1.27 1.17
C VAL A 385 3.23 -2.40 1.05
N ILE A 386 2.07 -2.23 1.67
CA ILE A 386 1.01 -3.25 1.64
C ILE A 386 0.23 -3.10 0.35
N TYR A 387 0.66 -3.81 -0.68
CA TYR A 387 0.09 -3.69 -2.01
C TYR A 387 -0.76 -4.91 -2.37
N PHE A 388 -2.05 -4.63 -2.60
CA PHE A 388 -3.05 -5.58 -3.00
C PHE A 388 -3.30 -5.40 -4.50
N LYS A 389 -2.50 -6.08 -5.33
CA LYS A 389 -2.51 -5.94 -6.78
C LYS A 389 -3.90 -6.25 -7.37
N PRO A 390 -4.46 -5.39 -8.24
CA PRO A 390 -5.65 -5.71 -9.01
C PRO A 390 -5.34 -6.81 -10.05
N VAL A 391 -6.16 -7.84 -10.09
CA VAL A 391 -6.04 -9.00 -10.99
C VAL A 391 -7.38 -9.24 -11.65
N LYS A 392 -7.40 -9.28 -12.99
CA LYS A 392 -8.60 -9.61 -13.76
C LYS A 392 -9.00 -11.06 -13.49
N ILE A 393 -10.27 -11.28 -13.21
CA ILE A 393 -10.83 -12.63 -13.07
C ILE A 393 -11.00 -13.20 -14.49
N SER A 394 -10.17 -14.18 -14.83
CA SER A 394 -10.13 -14.79 -16.16
C SER A 394 -11.31 -15.74 -16.43
N ASN A 395 -11.59 -15.97 -17.72
CA ASN A 395 -12.56 -16.96 -18.23
C ASN A 395 -14.04 -16.68 -17.93
N LEU A 396 -14.40 -15.44 -17.61
CA LEU A 396 -15.80 -15.01 -17.57
C LEU A 396 -16.26 -14.61 -18.97
N LEU A 397 -17.39 -15.16 -19.40
CA LEU A 397 -18.07 -14.65 -20.60
C LEU A 397 -18.48 -13.18 -20.37
N PRO A 398 -18.41 -12.31 -21.39
CA PRO A 398 -18.85 -10.93 -21.29
C PRO A 398 -20.28 -10.82 -20.72
N GLY A 399 -20.51 -9.86 -19.83
CA GLY A 399 -21.83 -9.58 -19.24
C GLY A 399 -22.28 -10.56 -18.15
N ARG A 400 -21.45 -11.56 -17.78
CA ARG A 400 -21.83 -12.56 -16.79
C ARG A 400 -21.64 -12.06 -15.36
N SER A 401 -22.50 -12.56 -14.47
CA SER A 401 -22.29 -12.49 -13.03
C SER A 401 -21.08 -13.33 -12.60
N VAL A 402 -20.49 -12.95 -11.49
CA VAL A 402 -19.51 -13.79 -10.78
C VAL A 402 -20.26 -14.69 -9.81
N ASN A 403 -19.92 -15.96 -9.75
CA ASN A 403 -20.49 -16.90 -8.77
C ASN A 403 -19.42 -17.45 -7.82
N SER A 404 -19.86 -18.26 -6.86
CA SER A 404 -18.98 -18.91 -5.88
C SER A 404 -17.83 -19.72 -6.51
N GLU A 405 -18.10 -20.39 -7.63
CA GLU A 405 -17.17 -21.25 -8.35
C GLU A 405 -16.07 -20.43 -9.04
N ASP A 406 -16.44 -19.30 -9.64
CA ASP A 406 -15.49 -18.36 -10.25
C ASP A 406 -14.50 -17.82 -9.21
N LEU A 407 -14.96 -17.62 -7.97
CA LEU A 407 -14.13 -17.09 -6.88
C LEU A 407 -13.36 -18.16 -6.09
N ALA A 408 -13.67 -19.45 -6.24
CA ALA A 408 -13.11 -20.52 -5.42
C ALA A 408 -11.56 -20.51 -5.38
N ARG A 409 -10.90 -20.23 -6.51
CA ARG A 409 -9.43 -20.18 -6.64
C ARG A 409 -8.74 -19.03 -5.89
N TYR A 410 -9.51 -18.05 -5.40
CA TYR A 410 -8.97 -16.89 -4.68
C TYR A 410 -9.10 -17.01 -3.16
N PHE A 411 -9.78 -18.05 -2.67
CA PHE A 411 -9.80 -18.44 -1.26
C PHE A 411 -8.63 -19.39 -0.95
N ASN A 412 -8.48 -19.73 0.33
CA ASN A 412 -7.49 -20.73 0.75
C ASN A 412 -7.84 -22.10 0.13
N PRO A 413 -6.90 -22.79 -0.53
CA PRO A 413 -7.19 -24.02 -1.26
C PRO A 413 -7.56 -25.21 -0.35
N ASP A 414 -7.12 -25.21 0.91
CA ASP A 414 -7.29 -26.36 1.81
C ASP A 414 -8.69 -26.40 2.43
N ASN A 415 -9.32 -25.24 2.63
CA ASN A 415 -10.62 -25.15 3.33
C ASN A 415 -11.64 -24.20 2.65
N SER A 416 -11.28 -23.62 1.50
CA SER A 416 -12.09 -22.63 0.77
C SER A 416 -12.51 -21.40 1.60
N CYS A 417 -11.79 -21.10 2.68
CA CYS A 417 -12.07 -19.93 3.53
C CYS A 417 -11.15 -18.74 3.21
N GLY A 418 -11.51 -17.57 3.71
CA GLY A 418 -10.74 -16.34 3.54
C GLY A 418 -11.61 -15.17 3.12
N ALA A 419 -10.96 -14.16 2.54
CA ALA A 419 -11.60 -12.94 2.05
C ALA A 419 -11.12 -12.59 0.65
N VAL A 420 -12.05 -12.12 -0.18
CA VAL A 420 -11.81 -11.67 -1.56
C VAL A 420 -12.38 -10.27 -1.72
N HIS A 421 -11.52 -9.30 -2.00
CA HIS A 421 -11.92 -7.94 -2.37
C HIS A 421 -12.15 -7.89 -3.87
N LEU A 422 -13.29 -7.38 -4.32
CA LEU A 422 -13.60 -7.32 -5.75
C LEU A 422 -14.28 -6.02 -6.16
N PHE A 423 -14.17 -5.74 -7.46
CA PHE A 423 -14.88 -4.68 -8.16
C PHE A 423 -15.09 -5.12 -9.63
N CYS A 424 -15.88 -4.35 -10.38
CA CYS A 424 -15.96 -4.52 -11.83
C CYS A 424 -15.80 -3.18 -12.56
N ILE A 425 -15.40 -3.29 -13.82
CA ILE A 425 -15.47 -2.21 -14.81
C ILE A 425 -16.57 -2.60 -15.78
N VAL A 426 -17.58 -1.74 -15.92
CA VAL A 426 -18.71 -1.89 -16.83
C VAL A 426 -18.51 -0.93 -17.98
N THR A 427 -18.55 -1.43 -19.22
CA THR A 427 -18.46 -0.60 -20.43
C THR A 427 -19.76 -0.66 -21.19
N ASP A 428 -20.39 0.51 -21.34
CA ASP A 428 -21.69 0.75 -21.97
C ASP A 428 -21.48 1.65 -23.17
N ASN A 429 -21.62 1.10 -24.38
CA ASN A 429 -21.32 1.80 -25.63
C ASN A 429 -19.88 2.33 -25.65
N ASN A 430 -19.70 3.62 -25.31
CA ASN A 430 -18.42 4.33 -25.30
C ASN A 430 -18.01 4.83 -23.90
N ASN A 431 -18.77 4.52 -22.85
CA ASN A 431 -18.48 4.94 -21.48
C ASN A 431 -18.11 3.74 -20.62
N SER A 432 -17.11 3.91 -19.76
CA SER A 432 -16.71 2.90 -18.79
C SER A 432 -16.90 3.44 -17.38
N TYR A 433 -17.37 2.58 -16.48
CA TYR A 433 -17.65 2.91 -15.09
C TYR A 433 -17.01 1.88 -14.20
N ILE A 434 -16.40 2.31 -13.09
CA ILE A 434 -15.91 1.38 -12.06
C ILE A 434 -16.91 1.31 -10.90
N SER A 435 -17.20 0.09 -10.45
CA SER A 435 -18.05 -0.15 -9.28
C SER A 435 -17.34 0.24 -7.99
N GLU A 436 -18.13 0.40 -6.93
CA GLU A 436 -17.55 0.34 -5.58
C GLU A 436 -16.88 -1.01 -5.31
N LYS A 437 -15.96 -1.03 -4.35
CA LYS A 437 -15.33 -2.26 -3.88
C LYS A 437 -16.21 -2.94 -2.84
N ILE A 438 -16.41 -4.25 -3.00
CA ILE A 438 -17.02 -5.12 -1.98
C ILE A 438 -16.03 -6.21 -1.55
N ILE A 439 -16.30 -6.83 -0.40
CA ILE A 439 -15.53 -7.93 0.15
C ILE A 439 -16.45 -9.13 0.34
N ILE A 440 -16.05 -10.29 -0.16
CA ILE A 440 -16.72 -11.57 0.04
C ILE A 440 -15.88 -12.37 1.02
N THR A 441 -16.47 -12.79 2.15
CA THR A 441 -15.81 -13.69 3.09
C THR A 441 -16.44 -15.07 3.06
N GLN A 442 -15.58 -16.09 3.18
CA GLN A 442 -15.99 -17.46 3.42
C GLN A 442 -15.36 -17.95 4.73
N ARG A 443 -16.20 -18.47 5.63
CA ARG A 443 -15.78 -19.06 6.91
C ARG A 443 -16.32 -20.47 7.07
N LEU A 444 -15.71 -21.26 7.95
CA LEU A 444 -16.16 -22.64 8.16
C LEU A 444 -17.51 -22.75 8.87
N ASP A 445 -17.69 -21.95 9.93
CA ASP A 445 -18.89 -21.95 10.75
C ASP A 445 -18.98 -20.63 11.55
N ASP A 446 -20.02 -20.48 12.37
CA ASP A 446 -20.23 -19.30 13.23
C ASP A 446 -19.56 -19.43 14.62
N THR A 447 -18.59 -20.32 14.77
CA THR A 447 -17.78 -20.42 16.00
C THR A 447 -16.64 -19.39 15.99
N TYR A 448 -15.96 -19.24 17.13
CA TYR A 448 -14.81 -18.34 17.23
C TYR A 448 -13.71 -18.68 16.22
N THR A 449 -13.33 -19.96 16.08
CA THR A 449 -12.32 -20.41 15.12
C THR A 449 -12.83 -20.36 13.69
N GLY A 450 -14.13 -20.57 13.47
CA GLY A 450 -14.79 -20.30 12.18
C GLY A 450 -14.56 -18.85 11.72
N PHE A 451 -14.79 -17.86 12.59
CA PHE A 451 -14.50 -16.46 12.24
C PHE A 451 -13.03 -16.20 11.94
N LEU A 452 -12.08 -16.87 12.61
CA LEU A 452 -10.66 -16.75 12.27
C LEU A 452 -10.38 -17.20 10.83
N THR A 453 -11.16 -18.14 10.29
CA THR A 453 -10.91 -18.63 8.93
C THR A 453 -11.25 -17.62 7.84
N GLU A 454 -11.95 -16.51 8.15
CA GLU A 454 -12.13 -15.39 7.21
C GLU A 454 -10.80 -14.72 6.80
N GLN A 455 -9.69 -14.99 7.49
CA GLN A 455 -8.36 -14.47 7.14
C GLN A 455 -7.40 -15.48 6.50
N MET A 456 -7.81 -16.74 6.21
CA MET A 456 -6.90 -17.83 5.79
C MET A 456 -6.07 -17.58 4.52
N ASN A 457 -6.44 -16.59 3.70
CA ASN A 457 -5.71 -16.20 2.49
C ASN A 457 -5.13 -14.77 2.58
N LEU A 458 -5.14 -14.16 3.77
CA LEU A 458 -4.67 -12.80 4.00
C LEU A 458 -3.24 -12.78 4.59
N PRO A 459 -2.42 -11.80 4.20
CA PRO A 459 -1.02 -11.77 4.57
C PRO A 459 -0.81 -11.46 6.06
N TYR A 460 0.38 -11.78 6.56
CA TYR A 460 0.86 -11.29 7.84
C TYR A 460 1.22 -9.80 7.73
N ILE A 461 0.76 -8.98 8.67
CA ILE A 461 1.12 -7.55 8.73
C ILE A 461 1.70 -7.24 10.10
N PHE A 462 3.02 -7.23 10.21
CA PHE A 462 3.71 -6.82 11.43
C PHE A 462 3.49 -5.33 11.70
N GLY A 463 3.02 -4.99 12.90
CA GLY A 463 2.60 -3.64 13.20
C GLY A 463 1.23 -3.27 12.64
N GLY A 464 0.39 -4.26 12.28
CA GLY A 464 -0.96 -4.03 11.74
C GLY A 464 -1.87 -3.16 12.63
N THR A 465 -1.55 -3.04 13.93
CA THR A 465 -2.21 -2.11 14.86
C THR A 465 -1.94 -0.63 14.57
N LEU A 466 -0.86 -0.31 13.86
CA LEU A 466 -0.50 1.03 13.41
C LEU A 466 -1.28 1.45 12.16
N LEU A 467 -1.79 0.48 11.39
CA LEU A 467 -2.55 0.75 10.17
C LEU A 467 -4.03 0.98 10.51
N ARG A 468 -4.48 2.21 10.26
CA ARG A 468 -5.90 2.60 10.35
C ARG A 468 -6.36 3.23 9.05
N ILE A 469 -7.51 2.78 8.55
CA ILE A 469 -8.20 3.35 7.40
C ILE A 469 -9.67 3.53 7.81
N ASP A 470 -10.21 4.74 7.67
CA ASP A 470 -11.56 5.10 8.14
C ASP A 470 -11.81 4.65 9.60
N ASP A 471 -10.84 4.89 10.49
CA ASP A 471 -10.85 4.49 11.90
C ASP A 471 -10.97 2.97 12.16
N GLN A 472 -10.77 2.14 11.14
CA GLN A 472 -10.77 0.68 11.24
C GLN A 472 -9.35 0.11 11.07
N TYR A 473 -9.07 -0.96 11.82
CA TYR A 473 -7.79 -1.66 11.76
C TYR A 473 -7.71 -2.57 10.54
N SER A 474 -6.49 -2.90 10.10
CA SER A 474 -6.23 -3.77 8.94
C SER A 474 -7.00 -5.09 8.97
N ALA A 475 -7.09 -5.72 10.15
CA ALA A 475 -7.78 -6.99 10.36
C ALA A 475 -9.30 -6.85 10.16
N ASP A 476 -9.92 -5.78 10.66
CA ASP A 476 -11.36 -5.53 10.48
C ASP A 476 -11.73 -5.24 9.02
N LEU A 477 -10.79 -4.69 8.26
CA LEU A 477 -10.91 -4.39 6.83
C LEU A 477 -10.47 -5.55 5.94
N LEU A 478 -10.08 -6.68 6.54
CA LEU A 478 -9.66 -7.90 5.82
C LEU A 478 -8.50 -7.66 4.86
N TYR A 479 -7.48 -6.91 5.31
CA TYR A 479 -6.19 -6.79 4.61
C TYR A 479 -5.09 -7.67 5.22
N GLY A 480 -5.35 -8.30 6.35
CA GLY A 480 -4.39 -9.12 7.08
C GLY A 480 -4.14 -8.62 8.50
N ALA A 481 -3.36 -9.41 9.24
CA ALA A 481 -3.21 -9.29 10.68
C ALA A 481 -1.83 -9.77 11.13
N GLU A 482 -1.41 -9.35 12.32
CA GLU A 482 -0.37 -10.02 13.11
C GLU A 482 -0.99 -11.02 14.11
N CYS A 483 -0.18 -11.88 14.73
CA CYS A 483 -0.65 -13.04 15.50
C CYS A 483 -1.73 -12.73 16.55
N SER A 484 -1.53 -11.70 17.39
CA SER A 484 -2.50 -11.29 18.40
C SER A 484 -3.73 -10.64 17.79
N THR A 485 -3.56 -9.78 16.79
CA THR A 485 -4.68 -9.15 16.08
C THR A 485 -5.54 -10.16 15.33
N PHE A 486 -4.93 -11.22 14.79
CA PHE A 486 -5.64 -12.33 14.16
C PHE A 486 -6.58 -13.01 15.16
N LEU A 487 -6.10 -13.36 16.36
CA LEU A 487 -6.95 -13.97 17.39
C LEU A 487 -8.04 -13.01 17.89
N ILE A 488 -7.70 -11.74 18.12
CA ILE A 488 -8.66 -10.73 18.56
C ILE A 488 -9.76 -10.51 17.51
N TYR A 489 -9.39 -10.58 16.22
CA TYR A 489 -10.33 -10.42 15.11
C TYR A 489 -11.46 -11.45 15.18
N GLY A 490 -11.18 -12.73 15.46
CA GLY A 490 -12.23 -13.76 15.53
C GLY A 490 -13.35 -13.39 16.51
N LYS A 491 -13.01 -12.80 17.66
CA LYS A 491 -14.00 -12.28 18.63
C LYS A 491 -14.69 -11.00 18.16
N ARG A 492 -13.96 -10.11 17.49
CA ARG A 492 -14.54 -8.87 16.97
C ARG A 492 -15.51 -9.12 15.82
N ALA A 493 -15.19 -10.07 14.94
CA ALA A 493 -16.06 -10.53 13.86
C ALA A 493 -17.36 -11.14 14.42
N SER A 494 -17.29 -11.80 15.58
CA SER A 494 -18.46 -12.26 16.33
C SER A 494 -19.17 -11.17 17.16
N GLY A 495 -18.84 -9.89 16.95
CA GLY A 495 -19.50 -8.74 17.59
C GLY A 495 -18.92 -8.24 18.92
N LYS A 496 -17.82 -8.82 19.42
CA LYS A 496 -17.18 -8.35 20.67
C LYS A 496 -16.35 -7.08 20.43
N LYS A 497 -16.23 -6.23 21.45
CA LYS A 497 -15.47 -4.96 21.40
C LYS A 497 -14.12 -5.08 22.10
N LEU A 498 -13.27 -5.98 21.65
CA LEU A 498 -11.90 -6.11 22.16
C LEU A 498 -10.97 -5.09 21.51
N LEU A 499 -9.98 -4.63 22.25
CA LEU A 499 -8.94 -3.73 21.73
C LEU A 499 -7.85 -4.57 21.06
N TYR A 500 -7.47 -4.18 19.84
CA TYR A 500 -6.29 -4.75 19.21
C TYR A 500 -5.01 -4.32 19.95
N GLY A 501 -3.97 -5.14 19.86
CA GLY A 501 -2.69 -4.93 20.49
C GLY A 501 -1.80 -6.16 20.36
N ASP A 502 -0.63 -6.08 20.97
CA ASP A 502 0.36 -7.17 21.02
C ASP A 502 -0.12 -8.36 21.89
N PRO A 503 0.65 -9.46 21.99
CA PRO A 503 0.33 -10.58 22.86
C PRO A 503 0.12 -10.21 24.35
N SER A 504 0.85 -9.22 24.88
CA SER A 504 0.66 -8.76 26.25
C SER A 504 -0.71 -8.11 26.44
N ARG A 505 -1.15 -7.29 25.48
CA ARG A 505 -2.47 -6.66 25.48
C ARG A 505 -3.59 -7.70 25.31
N LEU A 506 -3.35 -8.79 24.58
CA LEU A 506 -4.26 -9.93 24.52
C LEU A 506 -4.36 -10.62 25.88
N LEU A 507 -3.23 -10.82 26.57
CA LEU A 507 -3.18 -11.40 27.91
C LEU A 507 -4.00 -10.57 28.92
N ASP A 508 -3.90 -9.24 28.88
CA ASP A 508 -4.70 -8.33 29.73
C ASP A 508 -6.22 -8.48 29.54
N GLN A 509 -6.64 -8.83 28.32
CA GLN A 509 -8.04 -9.04 27.94
C GLN A 509 -8.47 -10.51 28.09
N SER A 510 -7.61 -11.35 28.65
CA SER A 510 -7.84 -12.80 28.81
C SER A 510 -7.84 -13.22 30.28
N ARG A 511 -8.61 -14.26 30.60
CA ARG A 511 -8.53 -14.98 31.86
C ARG A 511 -7.48 -16.09 31.74
N VAL A 512 -6.48 -16.06 32.60
CA VAL A 512 -5.44 -17.11 32.67
C VAL A 512 -6.02 -18.36 33.31
N LEU A 513 -5.89 -19.50 32.63
CA LEU A 513 -6.33 -20.81 33.09
C LEU A 513 -5.16 -21.61 33.66
N TYR A 514 -4.03 -21.61 32.95
CA TYR A 514 -2.80 -22.28 33.35
C TYR A 514 -1.58 -21.39 33.11
N LYS A 515 -0.57 -21.50 33.97
CA LYS A 515 0.74 -20.82 33.86
C LYS A 515 1.85 -21.87 33.85
N HIS A 516 2.98 -21.57 33.21
CA HIS A 516 4.17 -22.41 33.22
C HIS A 516 3.89 -23.86 32.77
N VAL A 517 3.21 -24.00 31.63
CA VAL A 517 2.83 -25.31 31.09
C VAL A 517 4.07 -26.01 30.53
N THR A 518 4.22 -27.29 30.83
CA THR A 518 5.32 -28.14 30.33
C THR A 518 4.75 -29.31 29.53
N PHE A 519 5.53 -29.91 28.64
CA PHE A 519 5.11 -31.09 27.89
C PHE A 519 5.85 -32.33 28.38
N LYS A 520 5.10 -33.41 28.68
CA LYS A 520 5.64 -34.73 29.07
C LYS A 520 5.08 -35.78 28.13
N LYS A 521 5.95 -36.44 27.36
CA LYS A 521 5.56 -37.42 26.32
C LYS A 521 4.45 -36.87 25.40
N GLY A 522 4.56 -35.59 25.04
CA GLY A 522 3.61 -34.90 24.17
C GLY A 522 2.33 -34.38 24.83
N ILE A 523 2.11 -34.65 26.12
CA ILE A 523 0.93 -34.14 26.85
C ILE A 523 1.28 -32.85 27.59
N ALA A 524 0.47 -31.81 27.43
CA ALA A 524 0.61 -30.57 28.18
C ALA A 524 0.26 -30.81 29.66
N CYS A 525 1.10 -30.32 30.57
CA CYS A 525 1.01 -30.56 32.01
C CYS A 525 1.14 -29.25 32.79
N TYR A 526 0.27 -29.07 33.79
CA TYR A 526 0.43 -28.08 34.85
C TYR A 526 0.96 -28.79 36.11
N GLY A 527 2.25 -28.62 36.38
CA GLY A 527 2.96 -29.40 37.39
C GLY A 527 3.04 -30.90 37.03
N LYS A 528 2.27 -31.74 37.74
CA LYS A 528 2.21 -33.19 37.48
C LYS A 528 0.93 -33.64 36.78
N SER A 529 -0.07 -32.77 36.65
CA SER A 529 -1.37 -33.11 36.11
C SER A 529 -1.49 -32.70 34.63
N PRO A 530 -2.12 -33.52 33.77
CA PRO A 530 -2.47 -33.12 32.42
C PRO A 530 -3.35 -31.87 32.40
N VAL A 531 -3.13 -30.99 31.44
CA VAL A 531 -3.97 -29.82 31.19
C VAL A 531 -5.32 -30.29 30.66
N GLN A 532 -6.37 -30.03 31.41
CA GLN A 532 -7.74 -30.35 31.02
C GLN A 532 -8.34 -29.22 30.20
N ILE A 533 -8.95 -29.57 29.06
CA ILE A 533 -9.72 -28.68 28.20
C ILE A 533 -11.16 -29.19 28.11
N ASN A 534 -12.12 -28.28 27.92
CA ASN A 534 -13.51 -28.65 27.74
C ASN A 534 -14.16 -27.83 26.63
N ALA A 535 -15.24 -28.36 26.05
CA ALA A 535 -15.93 -27.75 24.92
C ALA A 535 -16.36 -26.29 25.17
N GLY A 536 -16.71 -25.92 26.40
CA GLY A 536 -17.09 -24.55 26.75
C GLY A 536 -15.92 -23.57 26.62
N ILE A 537 -14.73 -23.95 27.09
CA ILE A 537 -13.52 -23.12 26.97
C ILE A 537 -13.06 -23.04 25.51
N VAL A 538 -13.10 -24.15 24.78
CA VAL A 538 -12.75 -24.18 23.35
C VAL A 538 -13.68 -23.28 22.54
N LYS A 539 -15.00 -23.38 22.76
CA LYS A 539 -16.01 -22.50 22.14
C LYS A 539 -15.79 -21.02 22.47
N ASN A 540 -15.33 -20.71 23.69
CA ASN A 540 -14.98 -19.34 24.06
C ASN A 540 -13.62 -18.88 23.50
N GLY A 541 -12.88 -19.75 22.79
CA GLY A 541 -11.53 -19.48 22.33
C GLY A 541 -10.52 -19.79 23.41
N LEU A 542 -9.91 -20.97 23.34
CA LEU A 542 -8.73 -21.33 24.11
C LEU A 542 -7.49 -20.79 23.39
N ILE A 543 -6.71 -19.96 24.08
CA ILE A 543 -5.52 -19.31 23.54
C ILE A 543 -4.28 -19.92 24.18
N LEU A 544 -3.31 -20.26 23.34
CA LEU A 544 -2.00 -20.76 23.72
C LEU A 544 -0.96 -19.64 23.54
N HIS A 545 -0.32 -19.24 24.64
CA HIS A 545 0.57 -18.08 24.66
C HIS A 545 2.04 -18.49 24.80
N PHE A 546 2.82 -18.27 23.74
CA PHE A 546 4.23 -18.64 23.65
C PHE A 546 5.19 -17.48 23.96
N GLY A 547 4.69 -16.41 24.58
CA GLY A 547 5.46 -15.19 24.89
C GLY A 547 5.21 -14.14 23.82
N LEU A 548 6.02 -14.10 22.77
CA LEU A 548 5.86 -13.14 21.66
C LEU A 548 4.94 -13.62 20.54
N HIS A 549 4.40 -14.83 20.68
CA HIS A 549 3.50 -15.44 19.70
C HIS A 549 2.31 -16.09 20.40
N VAL A 550 1.17 -16.10 19.73
CA VAL A 550 -0.09 -16.68 20.22
C VAL A 550 -0.77 -17.50 19.14
N ALA A 551 -1.47 -18.55 19.57
CA ALA A 551 -2.30 -19.40 18.74
C ALA A 551 -3.63 -19.68 19.45
N ALA A 552 -4.65 -20.10 18.70
CA ALA A 552 -5.88 -20.63 19.26
C ALA A 552 -5.95 -22.15 19.04
N LEU A 553 -6.48 -22.88 20.02
CA LEU A 553 -6.87 -24.27 19.77
C LEU A 553 -7.98 -24.30 18.73
N TYR A 554 -7.78 -25.10 17.70
CA TYR A 554 -8.67 -25.25 16.56
C TYR A 554 -9.46 -26.56 16.64
N THR A 555 -8.80 -27.67 16.95
CA THR A 555 -9.43 -28.98 17.14
C THR A 555 -8.75 -29.71 18.29
N ASP A 556 -9.58 -30.20 19.22
CA ASP A 556 -9.21 -31.15 20.27
C ASP A 556 -9.28 -32.56 19.68
N ASN A 557 -8.15 -33.24 19.61
CA ASN A 557 -8.00 -34.58 19.02
C ASN A 557 -7.87 -35.64 20.12
N GLU A 558 -7.87 -36.92 19.75
CA GLU A 558 -7.65 -37.97 20.75
C GLU A 558 -6.26 -37.85 21.40
N PRO A 559 -6.16 -37.91 22.75
CA PRO A 559 -7.23 -38.17 23.71
C PRO A 559 -8.03 -36.90 24.08
N TYR A 560 -9.33 -36.91 23.77
CA TYR A 560 -10.21 -35.75 23.95
C TYR A 560 -10.22 -35.21 25.38
N GLY A 561 -10.29 -33.88 25.50
CA GLY A 561 -10.31 -33.18 26.79
C GLY A 561 -8.93 -33.01 27.43
N ILE A 562 -7.87 -33.49 26.79
CA ILE A 562 -6.49 -33.34 27.25
C ILE A 562 -5.69 -32.62 26.16
N LEU A 563 -5.12 -31.46 26.50
CA LEU A 563 -4.29 -30.73 25.54
C LEU A 563 -2.99 -31.50 25.27
N ASP A 564 -2.73 -31.86 24.01
CA ASP A 564 -1.58 -32.63 23.59
C ASP A 564 -0.97 -32.19 22.24
N ASP A 565 0.04 -32.94 21.80
CA ASP A 565 0.80 -32.68 20.58
C ASP A 565 0.02 -32.87 19.27
N ASN A 566 -1.02 -33.69 19.28
CA ASN A 566 -1.83 -34.04 18.12
C ASN A 566 -2.94 -33.03 17.87
N ASP A 567 -3.32 -32.25 18.89
CA ASP A 567 -4.28 -31.16 18.76
C ASP A 567 -3.92 -30.19 17.65
N LEU A 568 -4.92 -29.73 16.91
CA LEU A 568 -4.73 -28.73 15.87
C LEU A 568 -4.87 -27.33 16.47
N VAL A 569 -3.96 -26.46 16.08
CA VAL A 569 -3.98 -25.04 16.42
C VAL A 569 -4.05 -24.20 15.17
N ILE A 570 -4.80 -23.10 15.25
CA ILE A 570 -4.85 -22.07 14.23
C ILE A 570 -4.04 -20.87 14.69
N HIS A 571 -3.13 -20.40 13.85
CA HIS A 571 -2.26 -19.27 14.16
C HIS A 571 -1.82 -18.56 12.89
N GLN A 572 -1.22 -17.39 13.08
CA GLN A 572 -0.58 -16.66 12.00
C GLN A 572 0.78 -16.15 12.45
N LEU A 573 1.83 -16.51 11.70
CA LEU A 573 3.20 -16.07 11.94
C LEU A 573 3.98 -16.17 10.62
N GLU A 574 4.54 -15.06 10.14
CA GLU A 574 5.45 -15.06 8.98
C GLU A 574 4.81 -15.64 7.69
N GLY A 575 3.56 -15.27 7.41
CA GLY A 575 2.84 -15.70 6.20
C GLY A 575 1.32 -15.69 6.32
N TYR A 576 0.66 -16.50 5.50
CA TYR A 576 -0.77 -16.75 5.62
C TYR A 576 -1.07 -17.53 6.91
N PRO A 577 -2.28 -17.42 7.49
CA PRO A 577 -2.67 -18.26 8.62
C PRO A 577 -2.61 -19.75 8.27
N GLU A 578 -2.23 -20.56 9.25
CA GLU A 578 -2.11 -22.01 9.13
C GLU A 578 -2.89 -22.72 10.23
N ILE A 579 -3.36 -23.94 9.91
CA ILE A 579 -3.90 -24.90 10.86
C ILE A 579 -2.94 -26.08 10.91
N ILE A 580 -2.27 -26.28 12.04
CA ILE A 580 -1.20 -27.28 12.17
C ILE A 580 -1.27 -28.01 13.53
N PRO A 581 -0.66 -29.19 13.66
CA PRO A 581 -0.51 -29.84 14.97
C PRO A 581 0.28 -28.98 15.95
N LEU A 582 -0.13 -28.98 17.22
CA LEU A 582 0.53 -28.24 18.31
C LEU A 582 2.01 -28.61 18.42
N LEU A 583 2.36 -29.89 18.20
CA LEU A 583 3.75 -30.35 18.13
C LEU A 583 4.60 -29.53 17.16
N LYS A 584 4.08 -29.25 15.95
CA LYS A 584 4.79 -28.48 14.92
C LYS A 584 5.01 -27.04 15.38
N LEU A 585 3.99 -26.41 15.97
CA LEU A 585 4.10 -25.03 16.45
C LEU A 585 5.10 -24.88 17.61
N ARG A 586 5.05 -25.79 18.58
CA ARG A 586 5.80 -25.67 19.84
C ARG A 586 7.26 -26.15 19.76
N LYS A 587 7.69 -26.76 18.65
CA LYS A 587 9.04 -27.36 18.51
C LYS A 587 10.17 -26.46 18.98
N ASN A 588 10.05 -25.14 18.79
CA ASN A 588 11.02 -24.13 19.21
C ASN A 588 10.42 -23.03 20.11
N ARG A 589 9.29 -23.31 20.78
CA ARG A 589 8.53 -22.30 21.54
C ARG A 589 8.03 -22.87 22.86
N SER A 590 8.28 -22.17 23.96
CA SER A 590 7.76 -22.54 25.27
C SER A 590 6.34 -21.99 25.47
N LEU A 591 5.41 -22.87 25.82
CA LEU A 591 4.03 -22.47 26.16
C LEU A 591 3.99 -21.89 27.58
N ASN A 592 3.88 -20.57 27.69
CA ASN A 592 3.96 -19.86 28.96
C ASN A 592 2.60 -19.80 29.67
N TYR A 593 1.53 -19.53 28.90
CA TYR A 593 0.18 -19.38 29.43
C TYR A 593 -0.83 -20.10 28.54
N ILE A 594 -1.88 -20.61 29.17
CA ILE A 594 -3.11 -20.98 28.51
C ILE A 594 -4.20 -20.07 29.04
N THR A 595 -4.90 -19.41 28.14
CA THR A 595 -5.90 -18.39 28.49
C THR A 595 -7.19 -18.57 27.70
N THR A 596 -8.21 -17.83 28.09
CA THR A 596 -9.44 -17.66 27.29
C THR A 596 -9.90 -16.22 27.42
N PHE A 597 -10.65 -15.69 26.45
CA PHE A 597 -11.15 -14.32 26.52
C PHE A 597 -12.03 -14.09 27.77
N LYS A 598 -11.92 -12.89 28.37
CA LYS A 598 -12.74 -12.46 29.52
C LYS A 598 -14.22 -12.28 29.15
#